data_AF-A0A5N9GDK1-F1
#
_entry.id   AF-A0A5N9GDK1-F1
#
_cell.length_a   1.000
_cell.length_b   1.000
_cell.length_c   1.000
_cell.angle_alpha   90.00
_cell.angle_beta   90.00
_cell.angle_gamma   90.00
#
_symmetry.space_group_name_H-M   'P 1'
#
loop_
_entity.id
_entity.type
_entity.pdbx_description
1 polymer ?
#
loop_
_entity_poly.entity_id
_entity_poly.type
_entity_poly.pdbx_seq_one_letter_code
_entity_poly.pdbx_strand_id
1 'polypeptide(L)'
;MTEQVRRDFVKYSFFKVDPAWRLIPEKERQDSKAQFAEVLNEFSDRVSMSSYSMVGTRGDADFLLWKVSEELEAINELMAR
;
A
#
# COMPACT_ATOMS: atom_id res chain seq x y z
N MET A 1 -2.58 -2.74 -38.11
CA MET A 1 -2.34 -3.37 -36.80
C MET A 1 -2.78 -2.37 -35.75
N THR A 2 -3.97 -2.53 -35.17
CA THR A 2 -4.43 -1.70 -34.07
C THR A 2 -3.67 -2.10 -32.81
N GLU A 3 -2.70 -1.28 -32.43
CA GLU A 3 -2.03 -1.40 -31.14
C GLU A 3 -3.08 -1.14 -30.05
N GLN A 4 -3.50 -2.19 -29.34
CA GLN A 4 -4.34 -2.01 -28.16
C GLN A 4 -3.49 -1.32 -27.11
N VAL A 5 -3.77 -0.04 -26.86
CA VAL A 5 -3.17 0.70 -25.75
C VAL A 5 -3.65 0.03 -24.46
N ARG A 6 -2.78 -0.78 -23.86
CA ARG A 6 -2.99 -1.35 -22.53
C ARG A 6 -3.03 -0.19 -21.53
N ARG A 7 -4.09 -0.11 -20.76
CA ARG A 7 -4.28 0.94 -19.74
C ARG A 7 -4.15 0.32 -18.38
N ASP A 8 -3.28 0.87 -17.57
CA ASP A 8 -3.15 0.46 -16.17
C ASP A 8 -3.98 1.39 -15.28
N PHE A 9 -4.56 0.82 -14.24
CA PHE A 9 -5.11 1.56 -13.13
C PHE A 9 -4.01 1.91 -12.14
N VAL A 10 -3.94 3.18 -11.78
CA VAL A 10 -3.00 3.69 -10.78
C VAL A 10 -3.79 4.21 -9.58
N LYS A 11 -3.46 3.73 -8.38
CA LYS A 11 -4.07 4.19 -7.12
C LYS A 11 -3.00 4.65 -6.15
N TYR A 12 -3.17 5.88 -5.68
CA TYR A 12 -2.40 6.47 -4.57
C TYR A 12 -3.22 6.30 -3.29
N SER A 13 -2.65 5.66 -2.28
CA SER A 13 -3.29 5.51 -0.98
C SER A 13 -2.39 6.04 0.12
N PHE A 14 -2.87 7.08 0.81
CA PHE A 14 -2.16 7.74 1.89
C PHE A 14 -2.67 7.21 3.21
N PHE A 15 -1.75 6.88 4.10
CA PHE A 15 -2.07 6.28 5.40
C PHE A 15 -1.52 7.17 6.51
N LYS A 16 -2.35 7.42 7.53
CA LYS A 16 -1.93 7.99 8.81
C LYS A 16 -1.92 6.86 9.83
N VAL A 17 -0.78 6.66 10.49
CA VAL A 17 -0.66 5.64 11.53
C VAL A 17 -1.26 6.22 12.81
N ASP A 18 -2.16 5.47 13.44
CA ASP A 18 -2.74 5.83 14.73
C ASP A 18 -1.61 6.10 15.76
N PRO A 19 -1.59 7.26 16.44
CA PRO A 19 -0.61 7.53 17.48
C PRO A 19 -0.53 6.45 18.57
N ALA A 20 -1.64 5.78 18.91
CA ALA A 20 -1.68 4.72 19.90
C ALA A 20 -0.85 3.49 19.49
N TRP A 21 -0.77 3.17 18.20
CA TRP A 21 0.07 2.07 17.70
C TRP A 21 1.57 2.31 17.99
N ARG A 22 2.01 3.58 18.07
CA ARG A 22 3.41 3.88 18.40
C ARG A 22 3.74 3.58 19.87
N LEU A 23 2.73 3.45 20.73
CA LEU A 23 2.89 3.25 22.17
C LEU A 23 2.89 1.78 22.60
N ILE A 24 2.47 0.85 21.72
CA ILE A 24 2.48 -0.60 22.04
C ILE A 24 3.92 -1.15 22.14
N PRO A 25 4.15 -2.34 22.71
CA PRO A 25 5.48 -2.94 22.80
C PRO A 25 6.18 -3.08 21.44
N GLU A 26 7.52 -2.93 21.43
CA GLU A 26 8.30 -2.96 20.17
C GLU A 26 8.09 -4.25 19.38
N LYS A 27 8.01 -5.39 20.07
CA LYS A 27 7.74 -6.68 19.43
C LYS A 27 6.41 -6.66 18.67
N GLU A 28 5.33 -6.21 19.30
CA GLU A 28 4.02 -6.12 18.67
C GLU A 28 4.01 -5.15 17.47
N ARG A 29 4.78 -4.05 17.54
CA ARG A 29 4.96 -3.17 16.39
C ARG A 29 5.67 -3.88 15.23
N GLN A 30 6.72 -4.65 15.49
CA GLN A 30 7.44 -5.38 14.44
C GLN A 30 6.56 -6.47 13.83
N ASP A 31 5.83 -7.22 14.66
CA ASP A 31 4.90 -8.25 14.22
C ASP A 31 3.80 -7.64 13.32
N SER A 32 3.22 -6.50 13.72
CA SER A 32 2.22 -5.78 12.91
C SER A 32 2.77 -5.29 11.57
N LYS A 33 4.00 -4.77 11.53
CA LYS A 33 4.65 -4.35 10.28
C LYS A 33 4.90 -5.54 9.35
N ALA A 34 5.35 -6.67 9.91
CA ALA A 34 5.61 -7.88 9.15
C ALA A 34 4.32 -8.43 8.52
N GLN A 35 3.24 -8.51 9.30
CA GLN A 35 1.92 -8.91 8.82
C GLN A 35 1.39 -7.98 7.71
N PHE A 36 1.55 -6.67 7.89
CA PHE A 36 1.16 -5.71 6.86
C PHE A 36 1.95 -5.92 5.56
N ALA A 37 3.26 -6.12 5.64
CA ALA A 37 4.10 -6.41 4.48
C ALA A 37 3.78 -7.76 3.82
N GLU A 38 3.40 -8.76 4.62
CA GLU A 38 2.97 -10.08 4.12
C GLU A 38 1.72 -9.95 3.24
N VAL A 39 0.69 -9.24 3.71
CA VAL A 39 -0.52 -8.96 2.91
C VAL A 39 -0.18 -8.24 1.61
N LEU A 40 0.75 -7.28 1.62
CA LEU A 40 1.18 -6.63 0.37
C LEU A 40 1.89 -7.64 -0.57
N ASN A 41 2.73 -8.52 -0.03
CA ASN A 41 3.46 -9.50 -0.83
C ASN A 41 2.52 -10.54 -1.47
N GLU A 42 1.42 -10.91 -0.82
CA GLU A 42 0.40 -11.82 -1.38
C GLU A 42 -0.20 -11.33 -2.71
N PHE A 43 -0.17 -10.02 -2.98
CA PHE A 43 -0.71 -9.41 -4.21
C PHE A 43 0.38 -8.98 -5.20
N SER A 44 1.64 -9.27 -4.94
CA SER A 44 2.78 -8.80 -5.74
C SER A 44 2.82 -9.35 -7.17
N ASP A 45 2.09 -10.43 -7.44
CA ASP A 45 1.91 -11.03 -8.77
C ASP A 45 0.87 -10.28 -9.63
N ARG A 46 -0.08 -9.58 -9.00
CA ARG A 46 -1.21 -8.88 -9.65
C ARG A 46 -1.13 -7.36 -9.55
N VAL A 47 -0.41 -6.84 -8.56
CA VAL A 47 -0.32 -5.40 -8.27
C VAL A 47 1.15 -5.03 -8.07
N SER A 48 1.67 -4.19 -8.96
CA SER A 48 2.98 -3.57 -8.77
C SER A 48 2.88 -2.45 -7.73
N MET A 49 3.78 -2.45 -6.74
CA MET A 49 3.67 -1.54 -5.59
C MET A 49 4.97 -0.87 -5.23
N SER A 50 4.88 0.36 -4.71
CA SER A 50 5.99 1.04 -4.04
C SER A 50 5.48 1.82 -2.83
N SER A 51 6.31 1.86 -1.78
CA SER A 51 6.03 2.63 -0.57
C SER A 51 6.93 3.86 -0.48
N TYR A 52 6.37 4.96 0.01
CA TYR A 52 7.09 6.21 0.19
C TYR A 52 6.78 6.80 1.57
N SER A 53 7.79 7.26 2.30
CA SER A 53 7.60 8.02 3.54
C SER A 53 7.09 9.42 3.24
N MET A 54 6.10 9.87 4.01
CA MET A 54 5.57 11.25 3.96
C MET A 54 6.00 12.07 5.18
N VAL A 55 6.81 11.50 6.08
CA VAL A 55 7.32 12.21 7.26
C VAL A 55 8.13 13.42 6.83
N GLY A 56 7.77 14.61 7.32
CA GLY A 56 8.44 15.87 7.01
C GLY A 56 7.95 16.55 5.73
N THR A 57 7.01 15.97 4.98
CA THR A 57 6.44 16.61 3.77
C THR A 57 5.01 17.12 3.99
N ARG A 58 4.20 16.39 4.77
CA ARG A 58 2.81 16.76 5.12
C ARG A 58 2.42 16.19 6.49
N GLY A 59 1.43 16.80 7.15
CA GLY A 59 1.03 16.42 8.53
C GLY A 59 -0.05 15.33 8.62
N ASP A 60 -0.83 15.18 7.56
CA ASP A 60 -2.04 14.34 7.48
C ASP A 60 -1.81 12.91 6.98
N ALA A 61 -0.58 12.57 6.56
CA ALA A 61 -0.20 11.23 6.15
C ALA A 61 1.23 10.90 6.61
N ASP A 62 1.49 9.62 6.91
CA ASP A 62 2.81 9.14 7.32
C ASP A 62 3.50 8.34 6.21
N PHE A 63 2.74 7.61 5.38
CA PHE A 63 3.27 6.92 4.19
C PHE A 63 2.25 6.84 3.06
N LEU A 64 2.75 6.62 1.84
CA LEU A 64 1.99 6.42 0.61
C LEU A 64 2.27 5.01 0.07
N LEU A 65 1.23 4.31 -0.35
CA LEU A 65 1.34 3.18 -1.27
C LEU A 65 0.90 3.60 -2.68
N TRP A 66 1.84 3.55 -3.62
CA TRP A 66 1.58 3.63 -5.04
C TRP A 66 1.33 2.22 -5.57
N LYS A 67 0.19 2.02 -6.22
CA LYS A 67 -0.24 0.72 -6.77
C LYS A 67 -0.57 0.87 -8.24
N VAL A 68 -0.11 -0.09 -9.04
CA VAL A 68 -0.40 -0.20 -10.46
C VAL A 68 -0.87 -1.62 -10.76
N SER A 69 -2.00 -1.74 -11.46
CA SER A 69 -2.50 -3.02 -11.96
C SER A 69 -3.33 -2.79 -13.20
N GLU A 70 -3.41 -3.79 -14.07
CA GLU A 70 -4.31 -3.77 -15.22
C GLU A 70 -5.76 -3.99 -14.83
N GLU A 71 -5.98 -4.65 -13.68
CA GLU A 71 -7.31 -4.99 -13.17
C GLU A 71 -7.59 -4.14 -11.91
N LEU A 72 -8.63 -3.31 -11.97
CA LEU A 72 -9.01 -2.47 -10.84
C LEU A 72 -9.43 -3.31 -9.62
N GLU A 73 -10.02 -4.47 -9.87
CA GLU A 73 -10.47 -5.45 -8.90
C GLU A 73 -9.31 -5.93 -8.03
N ALA A 74 -8.12 -6.17 -8.60
CA ALA A 74 -6.95 -6.58 -7.84
C ALA A 74 -6.54 -5.52 -6.79
N ILE A 75 -6.61 -4.23 -7.17
CA ILE A 75 -6.36 -3.12 -6.24
C ILE A 75 -7.46 -3.02 -5.18
N ASN A 76 -8.71 -3.32 -5.52
CA ASN A 76 -9.82 -3.27 -4.57
C ASN A 76 -9.79 -4.43 -3.57
N GLU A 77 -9.50 -5.64 -4.01
CA GLU A 77 -9.33 -6.82 -3.17
C GLU A 77 -8.18 -6.61 -2.16
N LEU A 78 -7.03 -6.11 -2.62
CA LEU A 78 -5.92 -5.75 -1.74
C LEU A 78 -6.34 -4.76 -0.65
N MET A 79 -7.19 -3.78 -0.99
CA MET A 79 -7.63 -2.74 -0.05
C MET A 79 -8.73 -3.20 0.91
N ALA A 80 -9.33 -4.36 0.68
CA ALA A 80 -10.38 -4.94 1.51
C ALA A 80 -9.87 -6.02 2.48
N ARG A 81 -8.61 -6.44 2.34
CA ARG A 81 -7.90 -7.34 3.27
C ARG A 81 -7.48 -6.59 4.52
#